data_AF-A0AAD2SS75-F1
#
_entry.id   AF-A0AAD2SS75-F1
#
_cell.length_a   1.000
_cell.length_b   1.000
_cell.length_c   1.000
_cell.angle_alpha   90.00
_cell.angle_beta   90.00
_cell.angle_gamma   90.00
#
_symmetry.space_group_name_H-M   'P 1'
#
loop_
_entity.id
_entity.type
_entity.pdbx_description
1 polymer ?
#
loop_
_entity_poly.entity_id
_entity_poly.type
_entity_poly.pdbx_seq_one_letter_code
_entity_poly.pdbx_strand_id
1 'polypeptide(L)'
;MNKFRFSLAVLLSVSSLPLLASDDFTGQWSGQEKNDNGSLYSTLTLKLKQDNNNITGSYCYVTRGGNKIDCPEDNLSNLKGTANDKKALIEFNSSFGGVKGKANLELKDDKVLWKLIKDPENGEFYAPKTYALEKEVSHENLKSGMKTFSTSDFTITLVNGCGEFYTVCNKVKYLGLRNKDGKQITLEGKTTQPVNSNKVNGMIFTNSGVNYIVNFDPLVLKVTQKNKMLVEQSGKWE
;
A
#
# COMPACT_ATOMS: atom_id res chain seq x y z
N MET A 1 35.87 57.37 10.77
CA MET A 1 35.44 56.06 11.32
C MET A 1 33.96 55.86 10.99
N ASN A 2 33.62 55.15 9.91
CA ASN A 2 32.23 54.77 9.60
C ASN A 2 32.16 53.27 9.37
N LYS A 3 31.33 52.61 10.19
CA LYS A 3 31.21 51.15 10.32
C LYS A 3 30.36 50.60 9.17
N PHE A 4 30.94 49.73 8.34
CA PHE A 4 30.18 48.90 7.40
C PHE A 4 29.36 47.86 8.19
N ARG A 5 28.04 47.85 8.00
CA ARG A 5 27.16 46.75 8.43
C ARG A 5 26.88 45.88 7.21
N PHE A 6 27.42 44.67 7.20
CA PHE A 6 27.01 43.62 6.28
C PHE A 6 25.77 42.92 6.86
N SER A 7 24.62 43.10 6.23
CA SER A 7 23.43 42.27 6.49
C SER A 7 23.53 41.02 5.61
N LEU A 8 23.73 39.87 6.25
CA LEU A 8 23.73 38.56 5.60
C LEU A 8 22.27 38.11 5.43
N ALA A 9 21.75 38.14 4.20
CA ALA A 9 20.45 37.58 3.88
C ALA A 9 20.58 36.05 3.71
N VAL A 10 19.99 35.29 4.64
CA VAL A 10 19.91 33.83 4.54
C VAL A 10 18.71 33.48 3.67
N LEU A 11 18.97 33.01 2.45
CA LEU A 11 17.97 32.42 1.57
C LEU A 11 17.67 30.99 2.05
N LEU A 12 16.53 30.81 2.72
CA LEU A 12 15.99 29.49 3.05
C LEU A 12 15.37 28.87 1.79
N SER A 13 16.15 28.06 1.07
CA SER A 13 15.62 27.21 0.00
C SER A 13 14.83 26.07 0.63
N VAL A 14 13.50 26.20 0.64
CA VAL A 14 12.59 25.13 1.06
C VAL A 14 12.50 24.13 -0.10
N SER A 15 13.42 23.17 -0.15
CA SER A 15 13.32 22.03 -1.05
C SER A 15 12.24 21.09 -0.53
N SER A 16 11.00 21.32 -0.97
CA SER A 16 9.90 20.36 -0.79
C SER A 16 10.25 19.10 -1.60
N LEU A 17 10.69 18.04 -0.92
CA LEU A 17 10.79 16.72 -1.54
C LEU A 17 9.35 16.26 -1.84
N PRO A 18 9.02 15.93 -3.10
CA PRO A 18 7.74 15.30 -3.39
C PRO A 18 7.70 13.95 -2.67
N LEU A 19 6.70 13.78 -1.82
CA LEU A 19 6.23 12.46 -1.40
C LEU A 19 5.76 11.76 -2.68
N LEU A 20 6.62 10.92 -3.26
CA LEU A 20 6.20 10.04 -4.36
C LEU A 20 5.30 8.97 -3.76
N ALA A 21 3.99 9.22 -3.76
CA ALA A 21 3.06 8.13 -4.02
C ALA A 21 3.53 7.49 -5.33
N SER A 22 3.68 6.17 -5.36
CA SER A 22 4.02 5.49 -6.60
C SER A 22 2.84 5.66 -7.54
N ASP A 23 2.88 6.68 -8.38
CA ASP A 23 1.89 6.98 -9.44
C ASP A 23 1.99 5.96 -10.60
N ASP A 24 2.53 4.77 -10.33
CA ASP A 24 2.73 3.72 -11.30
C ASP A 24 1.72 2.58 -11.12
N PHE A 25 1.40 1.94 -12.24
CA PHE A 25 0.46 0.82 -12.27
C PHE A 25 1.05 -0.48 -11.72
N THR A 26 2.33 -0.49 -11.31
CA THR A 26 3.04 -1.69 -10.87
C THR A 26 2.39 -2.33 -9.64
N GLY A 27 2.12 -3.63 -9.74
CA GLY A 27 1.57 -4.44 -8.66
C GLY A 27 0.51 -5.43 -9.13
N GLN A 28 -0.05 -6.16 -8.18
CA GLN A 28 -1.26 -6.95 -8.39
C GLN A 28 -2.46 -6.15 -7.89
N TRP A 29 -3.51 -6.10 -8.69
CA TRP A 29 -4.74 -5.37 -8.43
C TRP A 29 -5.91 -6.31 -8.60
N SER A 30 -6.86 -6.33 -7.66
CA SER A 30 -8.06 -7.14 -7.82
C SER A 30 -9.31 -6.49 -7.24
N GLY A 31 -10.45 -6.97 -7.71
CA GLY A 31 -11.74 -6.63 -7.15
C GLY A 31 -12.72 -7.79 -7.33
N GLN A 32 -13.89 -7.64 -6.73
CA GLN A 32 -14.93 -8.66 -6.73
C GLN A 32 -16.30 -8.03 -6.93
N GLU A 33 -17.17 -8.69 -7.68
CA GLU A 33 -18.60 -8.40 -7.74
C GLU A 33 -19.38 -9.60 -7.20
N LYS A 34 -20.45 -9.32 -6.48
CA LYS A 34 -21.32 -10.33 -5.86
C LYS A 34 -22.73 -10.26 -6.46
N ASN A 35 -23.41 -11.40 -6.49
CA ASN A 35 -24.83 -11.47 -6.76
C ASN A 35 -25.65 -10.88 -5.61
N ASP A 36 -26.95 -10.66 -5.82
CA ASP A 36 -27.89 -10.15 -4.80
C ASP A 36 -27.92 -11.00 -3.53
N ASN A 37 -27.69 -12.31 -3.65
CA ASN A 37 -27.61 -13.25 -2.52
C ASN A 37 -26.24 -13.25 -1.81
N GLY A 38 -25.33 -12.34 -2.17
CA GLY A 38 -24.00 -12.19 -1.59
C GLY A 38 -22.95 -13.18 -2.08
N SER A 39 -23.31 -14.14 -2.95
CA SER A 39 -22.34 -15.07 -3.55
C SER A 39 -21.43 -14.37 -4.56
N LEU A 40 -20.17 -14.77 -4.63
CA LEU A 40 -19.19 -14.21 -5.57
C LEU A 40 -19.62 -14.48 -7.02
N TYR A 41 -19.79 -13.43 -7.80
CA TYR A 41 -20.18 -13.53 -9.20
C TYR A 41 -18.98 -13.44 -10.14
N SER A 42 -18.13 -12.43 -9.92
CA SER A 42 -16.95 -12.18 -10.75
C SER A 42 -15.77 -11.66 -9.93
N THR A 43 -14.57 -11.91 -10.45
CA THR A 43 -13.29 -11.36 -9.97
C THR A 43 -12.50 -10.91 -11.19
N LEU A 44 -11.96 -9.71 -11.14
CA LEU A 44 -10.93 -9.25 -12.07
C LEU A 44 -9.61 -9.11 -11.32
N THR A 45 -8.54 -9.66 -11.89
CA THR A 45 -7.16 -9.49 -11.40
C THR A 45 -6.27 -8.97 -12.52
N LEU A 46 -5.51 -7.92 -12.24
CA LEU A 46 -4.43 -7.41 -13.08
C LEU A 46 -3.10 -7.61 -12.37
N LYS A 47 -2.11 -8.21 -13.03
CA LYS A 47 -0.72 -8.24 -12.56
C LYS A 47 0.10 -7.39 -13.51
N LEU A 48 0.49 -6.20 -13.07
CA LEU A 48 1.10 -5.19 -13.94
C LEU A 48 2.53 -4.89 -13.50
N LYS A 49 3.40 -4.70 -14.49
CA LYS A 49 4.72 -4.13 -14.34
C LYS A 49 4.80 -2.91 -15.24
N GLN A 50 5.14 -1.77 -14.65
CA GLN A 50 5.42 -0.55 -15.40
C GLN A 50 6.93 -0.30 -15.44
N ASP A 51 7.44 -0.04 -16.65
CA ASP A 51 8.80 0.44 -16.88
C ASP A 51 8.71 1.72 -17.73
N ASN A 52 8.97 2.86 -17.09
CA ASN A 52 8.67 4.19 -17.63
C ASN A 52 7.19 4.29 -18.03
N ASN A 53 6.92 4.50 -19.33
CA ASN A 53 5.56 4.57 -19.86
C ASN A 53 5.07 3.22 -20.37
N ASN A 54 5.88 2.17 -20.41
CA ASN A 54 5.46 0.86 -20.91
C ASN A 54 4.84 0.04 -19.78
N ILE A 55 3.66 -0.52 -20.02
CA ILE A 55 3.01 -1.48 -19.13
C ILE A 55 3.05 -2.85 -19.80
N THR A 56 3.46 -3.86 -19.04
CA THR A 56 3.27 -5.27 -19.38
C THR A 56 2.62 -5.98 -18.22
N GLY A 57 1.96 -7.10 -18.49
CA GLY A 57 1.30 -7.82 -17.42
C GLY A 57 0.35 -8.91 -17.88
N SER A 58 -0.49 -9.33 -16.96
CA SER A 58 -1.61 -10.21 -17.23
C SER A 58 -2.92 -9.64 -16.73
N TYR A 59 -3.97 -9.98 -17.45
CA TYR A 59 -5.36 -9.79 -17.09
C TYR A 59 -5.99 -11.17 -16.92
N CYS A 60 -6.73 -11.38 -15.83
CA CYS A 60 -7.45 -12.61 -15.55
C CYS A 60 -8.83 -12.26 -15.00
N TYR A 61 -9.88 -12.71 -15.69
CA TYR A 61 -11.26 -12.48 -15.28
C TYR A 61 -12.03 -13.78 -15.12
N VAL A 62 -12.46 -14.01 -13.89
CA VAL A 62 -13.31 -15.14 -13.53
C VAL A 62 -14.72 -14.61 -13.37
N THR A 63 -15.70 -15.20 -14.06
CA THR A 63 -17.09 -14.73 -14.03
C THR A 63 -18.08 -15.87 -14.02
N ARG A 64 -19.37 -15.55 -13.82
CA ARG A 64 -20.48 -16.50 -13.67
C ARG A 64 -20.22 -17.51 -12.55
N GLY A 65 -19.74 -17.01 -11.42
CA GLY A 65 -19.44 -17.84 -10.25
C GLY A 65 -18.34 -18.88 -10.50
N GLY A 66 -17.38 -18.58 -11.38
CA GLY A 66 -16.28 -19.48 -11.71
C GLY A 66 -16.47 -20.32 -12.97
N ASN A 67 -17.66 -20.32 -13.58
CA ASN A 67 -17.94 -21.13 -14.77
C ASN A 67 -17.28 -20.61 -16.06
N LYS A 68 -16.72 -19.40 -16.03
CA LYS A 68 -15.94 -18.81 -17.12
C LYS A 68 -14.66 -18.20 -16.57
N ILE A 69 -13.51 -18.66 -17.05
CA ILE A 69 -12.18 -18.30 -16.59
C ILE A 69 -11.39 -17.76 -17.79
N ASP A 70 -11.43 -16.44 -17.98
CA ASP A 70 -10.71 -15.72 -19.02
C ASP A 70 -9.35 -15.28 -18.47
N CYS A 71 -8.46 -16.25 -18.29
CA CYS A 71 -7.14 -16.07 -17.71
C CYS A 71 -6.09 -16.73 -18.61
N PRO A 72 -4.92 -16.09 -18.80
CA PRO A 72 -3.80 -16.75 -19.46
C PRO A 72 -3.27 -17.87 -18.56
N GLU A 73 -2.47 -18.77 -19.12
CA GLU A 73 -1.70 -19.71 -18.31
C GLU A 73 -0.75 -18.95 -17.37
N ASP A 74 -0.35 -19.60 -16.27
CA ASP A 74 0.49 -18.98 -15.27
C ASP A 74 1.79 -18.43 -15.88
N ASN A 75 2.14 -17.20 -15.47
CA ASN A 75 3.31 -16.44 -15.95
C ASN A 75 3.26 -15.99 -17.42
N LEU A 76 2.18 -16.25 -18.16
CA LEU A 76 2.01 -15.67 -19.49
C LEU A 76 1.43 -14.26 -19.41
N SER A 77 2.08 -13.34 -20.13
CA SER A 77 1.59 -11.99 -20.31
C SER A 77 0.62 -11.96 -21.50
N ASN A 78 -0.61 -11.51 -21.27
CA ASN A 78 -1.62 -11.26 -22.29
C ASN A 78 -2.06 -9.80 -22.33
N LEU A 79 -1.35 -8.90 -21.64
CA LEU A 79 -1.67 -7.49 -21.52
C LEU A 79 -0.41 -6.65 -21.72
N LYS A 80 -0.52 -5.62 -22.55
CA LYS A 80 0.50 -4.58 -22.76
C LYS A 80 -0.16 -3.23 -22.89
N GLY A 81 0.55 -2.14 -22.63
CA GLY A 81 -0.03 -0.82 -22.76
C GLY A 81 0.97 0.30 -22.58
N THR A 82 0.44 1.51 -22.57
CA THR A 82 1.22 2.72 -22.31
C THR A 82 0.55 3.57 -21.24
N ALA A 83 1.33 4.01 -20.26
CA ALA A 83 0.94 4.92 -19.20
C ALA A 83 1.24 6.37 -19.59
N ASN A 84 0.38 7.26 -19.14
CA ASN A 84 0.57 8.70 -19.12
C ASN A 84 -0.01 9.21 -17.79
N ASP A 85 0.89 9.48 -16.84
CA ASP A 85 0.57 9.77 -15.44
C ASP A 85 -0.39 8.70 -14.86
N LYS A 86 -1.54 9.15 -14.35
CA LYS A 86 -2.56 8.32 -13.69
C LYS A 86 -3.48 7.59 -14.65
N LYS A 87 -3.20 7.61 -15.96
CA LYS A 87 -4.01 6.95 -16.98
C LYS A 87 -3.16 6.01 -17.81
N ALA A 88 -3.72 4.88 -18.20
CA ALA A 88 -3.08 3.99 -19.15
C ALA A 88 -4.08 3.49 -20.19
N LEU A 89 -3.57 3.34 -21.42
CA LEU A 89 -4.25 2.64 -22.48
C LEU A 89 -3.60 1.27 -22.63
N ILE A 90 -4.39 0.21 -22.45
CA ILE A 90 -3.92 -1.17 -22.55
C ILE A 90 -4.58 -1.90 -23.71
N GLU A 91 -3.86 -2.86 -24.27
CA GLU A 91 -4.32 -3.89 -25.18
C GLU A 91 -4.20 -5.25 -24.49
N PHE A 92 -5.23 -6.08 -24.59
CA PHE A 92 -5.24 -7.41 -23.99
C PHE A 92 -5.83 -8.47 -24.93
N ASN A 93 -5.47 -9.72 -24.68
CA ASN A 93 -6.01 -10.90 -25.37
C ASN A 93 -6.74 -11.80 -24.37
N SER A 94 -7.91 -12.28 -24.78
CA SER A 94 -8.73 -13.27 -24.07
C SER A 94 -8.17 -14.68 -24.27
N SER A 95 -8.31 -15.54 -23.26
CA SER A 95 -7.97 -16.96 -23.39
C SER A 95 -8.97 -17.75 -24.25
N PHE A 96 -10.09 -17.13 -24.62
CA PHE A 96 -11.12 -17.68 -25.53
C PHE A 96 -10.93 -17.26 -27.00
N GLY A 97 -9.72 -16.82 -27.36
CA GLY A 97 -9.32 -16.52 -28.74
C GLY A 97 -9.60 -15.08 -29.20
N GLY A 98 -10.34 -14.29 -28.42
CA GLY A 98 -10.50 -12.85 -28.70
C GLY A 98 -9.19 -12.09 -28.54
N VAL A 99 -8.79 -11.29 -29.53
CA VAL A 99 -7.52 -10.56 -29.54
C VAL A 99 -7.71 -9.05 -29.68
N LYS A 100 -6.70 -8.26 -29.26
CA LYS A 100 -6.66 -6.79 -29.45
C LYS A 100 -7.83 -6.03 -28.79
N GLY A 101 -8.36 -6.56 -27.68
CA GLY A 101 -9.26 -5.80 -26.83
C GLY A 101 -8.52 -4.60 -26.24
N LYS A 102 -9.21 -3.48 -26.02
CA LYS A 102 -8.61 -2.28 -25.41
C LYS A 102 -9.40 -1.81 -24.21
N ALA A 103 -8.69 -1.42 -23.16
CA ALA A 103 -9.26 -0.81 -21.99
C ALA A 103 -8.45 0.41 -21.53
N ASN A 104 -9.10 1.33 -20.84
CA ASN A 104 -8.45 2.36 -20.07
C ASN A 104 -8.30 1.90 -18.62
N LEU A 105 -7.14 2.20 -18.04
CA LEU A 105 -6.92 2.16 -16.60
C LEU A 105 -6.80 3.60 -16.07
N GLU A 106 -7.40 3.88 -14.93
CA GLU A 106 -7.26 5.15 -14.23
C GLU A 106 -6.92 4.90 -12.75
N LEU A 107 -5.82 5.47 -12.27
CA LEU A 107 -5.42 5.48 -10.87
C LEU A 107 -6.18 6.59 -10.15
N LYS A 108 -7.05 6.20 -9.21
CA LYS A 108 -7.84 7.13 -8.41
C LYS A 108 -8.05 6.58 -6.99
N ASP A 109 -7.69 7.36 -5.98
CA ASP A 109 -7.90 7.03 -4.56
C ASP A 109 -7.36 5.63 -4.17
N ASP A 110 -6.12 5.30 -4.58
CA ASP A 110 -5.47 3.99 -4.41
C ASP A 110 -6.19 2.81 -5.08
N LYS A 111 -7.03 3.09 -6.09
CA LYS A 111 -7.72 2.10 -6.92
C LYS A 111 -7.30 2.22 -8.37
N VAL A 112 -7.36 1.10 -9.09
CA VAL A 112 -7.32 1.07 -10.55
C VAL A 112 -8.75 0.86 -11.05
N LEU A 113 -9.24 1.84 -11.81
CA LEU A 113 -10.52 1.74 -12.51
C LEU A 113 -10.28 1.20 -13.91
N TRP A 114 -10.82 0.01 -14.20
CA TRP A 114 -10.85 -0.58 -15.53
C TRP A 114 -12.08 -0.09 -16.29
N LYS A 115 -11.90 0.28 -17.56
CA LYS A 115 -13.00 0.53 -18.50
C LYS A 115 -12.68 -0.02 -19.89
N LEU A 116 -13.44 -1.01 -20.34
CA LEU A 116 -13.37 -1.52 -21.71
C LEU A 116 -13.78 -0.42 -22.69
N ILE A 117 -12.96 -0.20 -23.72
CA ILE A 117 -13.22 0.79 -24.77
C ILE A 117 -13.30 0.18 -26.17
N LYS A 118 -12.76 -1.03 -26.34
CA LYS A 118 -12.88 -1.81 -27.58
C LYS A 118 -12.93 -3.30 -27.25
N ASP A 119 -13.94 -3.96 -27.77
CA ASP A 119 -14.10 -5.40 -27.66
C ASP A 119 -12.98 -6.14 -28.41
N PRO A 120 -12.47 -7.26 -27.87
CA PRO A 120 -11.60 -8.18 -28.59
C PRO A 120 -12.22 -8.67 -29.92
N GLU A 121 -11.36 -8.86 -30.92
CA GLU A 121 -11.70 -9.32 -32.26
C GLU A 121 -11.45 -10.82 -32.43
N ASN A 122 -12.12 -11.46 -33.41
CA ASN A 122 -11.81 -12.80 -33.91
C ASN A 122 -11.82 -13.94 -32.87
N GLY A 123 -12.63 -13.81 -31.82
CA GLY A 123 -12.87 -14.88 -30.85
C GLY A 123 -13.78 -14.43 -29.73
N GLU A 124 -14.09 -15.35 -28.81
CA GLU A 124 -14.89 -15.00 -27.63
C GLU A 124 -14.03 -14.25 -26.59
N PHE A 125 -14.71 -13.47 -25.75
CA PHE A 125 -14.12 -12.81 -24.60
C PHE A 125 -15.18 -12.63 -23.52
N TYR A 126 -14.73 -12.50 -22.28
CA TYR A 126 -15.63 -12.30 -21.15
C TYR A 126 -15.33 -11.04 -20.36
N ALA A 127 -14.38 -10.22 -20.83
CA ALA A 127 -13.95 -9.02 -20.13
C ALA A 127 -15.08 -8.07 -19.72
N PRO A 128 -15.02 -7.53 -18.48
CA PRO A 128 -16.07 -6.65 -17.98
C PRO A 128 -15.99 -5.29 -18.66
N LYS A 129 -17.14 -4.62 -18.79
CA LYS A 129 -17.20 -3.24 -19.30
C LYS A 129 -16.50 -2.25 -18.37
N THR A 130 -16.68 -2.43 -17.07
CA THR A 130 -16.09 -1.58 -16.03
C THR A 130 -15.73 -2.43 -14.82
N TYR A 131 -14.73 -2.04 -14.06
CA TYR A 131 -14.37 -2.70 -12.81
C TYR A 131 -13.58 -1.75 -11.91
N ALA A 132 -13.70 -1.91 -10.59
CA ALA A 132 -12.88 -1.20 -9.61
C ALA A 132 -11.95 -2.19 -8.91
N LEU A 133 -10.65 -1.90 -8.91
CA LEU A 133 -9.61 -2.79 -8.40
C LEU A 133 -8.88 -2.10 -7.26
N GLU A 134 -8.62 -2.85 -6.20
CA GLU A 134 -7.79 -2.43 -5.08
C GLU A 134 -6.43 -3.10 -5.20
N LYS A 135 -5.38 -2.42 -4.74
CA LYS A 135 -4.03 -2.99 -4.77
C LYS A 135 -3.99 -4.19 -3.83
N GLU A 136 -3.67 -5.36 -4.34
CA GLU A 136 -3.42 -6.51 -3.50
C GLU A 136 -2.11 -6.30 -2.73
N VAL A 137 -2.22 -6.34 -1.41
CA VAL A 137 -1.04 -6.37 -0.55
C VAL A 137 -0.52 -7.80 -0.57
N SER A 138 0.60 -8.03 -1.26
CA SER A 138 1.22 -9.36 -1.29
C SER A 138 1.52 -9.85 0.14
N HIS A 139 1.50 -11.16 0.39
CA HIS A 139 1.88 -11.71 1.69
C HIS A 139 3.31 -11.33 2.10
N GLU A 140 4.20 -11.11 1.14
CA GLU A 140 5.54 -10.58 1.38
C GLU A 140 5.50 -9.10 1.76
N ASN A 141 4.63 -8.28 1.16
CA ASN A 141 4.44 -6.89 1.55
C ASN A 141 3.79 -6.77 2.95
N LEU A 142 2.87 -7.68 3.29
CA LEU A 142 2.30 -7.78 4.65
C LEU A 142 3.37 -8.12 5.68
N LYS A 143 4.33 -8.99 5.36
CA LYS A 143 5.50 -9.25 6.21
C LYS A 143 6.48 -8.07 6.24
N SER A 144 6.75 -7.45 5.09
CA SER A 144 7.68 -6.32 4.97
C SER A 144 7.22 -5.09 5.75
N GLY A 145 5.90 -4.89 5.84
CA GLY A 145 5.25 -3.81 6.59
C GLY A 145 5.06 -4.13 8.06
N MET A 146 5.41 -5.34 8.51
CA MET A 146 5.15 -5.81 9.86
C MET A 146 6.45 -6.17 10.58
N LYS A 147 6.56 -5.78 11.85
CA LYS A 147 7.59 -6.30 12.75
C LYS A 147 7.02 -6.59 14.12
N THR A 148 7.47 -7.68 14.71
CA THR A 148 7.17 -8.00 16.11
C THR A 148 8.42 -7.77 16.95
N PHE A 149 8.23 -7.20 18.12
CA PHE A 149 9.26 -7.17 19.16
C PHE A 149 8.68 -7.57 20.49
N SER A 150 9.55 -8.11 21.34
CA SER A 150 9.22 -8.50 22.70
C SER A 150 10.00 -7.66 23.71
N THR A 151 9.35 -7.36 24.83
CA THR A 151 9.90 -6.74 26.04
C THR A 151 9.80 -7.76 27.18
N SER A 152 10.10 -7.37 28.43
CA SER A 152 9.87 -8.28 29.57
C SER A 152 8.39 -8.60 29.75
N ASP A 153 7.51 -7.62 29.52
CA ASP A 153 6.10 -7.73 29.92
C ASP A 153 5.13 -7.80 28.74
N PHE A 154 5.58 -7.51 27.53
CA PHE A 154 4.74 -7.37 26.35
C PHE A 154 5.38 -7.95 25.09
N THR A 155 4.54 -8.52 24.23
CA THR A 155 4.83 -8.79 22.82
C THR A 155 4.01 -7.84 21.96
N ILE A 156 4.67 -7.12 21.04
CA ILE A 156 4.06 -6.07 20.24
C ILE A 156 4.31 -6.35 18.77
N THR A 157 3.24 -6.41 17.99
CA THR A 157 3.31 -6.38 16.53
C THR A 157 2.95 -4.99 16.02
N LEU A 158 3.85 -4.41 15.24
CA LEU A 158 3.70 -3.13 14.57
C LEU A 158 3.44 -3.38 13.09
N VAL A 159 2.43 -2.70 12.53
CA VAL A 159 2.05 -2.81 11.12
C VAL A 159 2.05 -1.43 10.48
N ASN A 160 2.79 -1.29 9.38
CA ASN A 160 2.79 -0.12 8.53
C ASN A 160 1.74 -0.28 7.42
N GLY A 161 0.66 0.51 7.47
CA GLY A 161 -0.42 0.44 6.50
C GLY A 161 -0.12 1.12 5.15
N CYS A 162 1.06 1.74 5.01
CA CYS A 162 1.47 2.45 3.80
C CYS A 162 2.51 1.67 2.96
N GLY A 163 2.86 0.43 3.35
CA GLY A 163 3.83 -0.42 2.66
C GLY A 163 4.93 -0.94 3.58
N GLU A 164 6.18 -0.86 3.12
CA GLU A 164 7.38 -1.31 3.85
C GLU A 164 7.47 -0.71 5.26
N PHE A 165 8.00 -1.46 6.22
CA PHE A 165 7.97 -1.09 7.66
C PHE A 165 8.50 0.31 7.95
N TYR A 166 9.59 0.72 7.30
CA TYR A 166 10.25 2.02 7.53
C TYR A 166 9.71 3.17 6.65
N THR A 167 8.58 2.98 5.96
CA THR A 167 7.93 4.01 5.15
C THR A 167 7.19 5.01 6.05
N VAL A 168 7.27 6.30 5.72
CA VAL A 168 6.51 7.36 6.40
C VAL A 168 5.02 7.07 6.30
N CYS A 169 4.31 7.00 7.42
CA CYS A 169 2.92 6.58 7.40
C CYS A 169 2.10 7.21 8.54
N ASN A 170 0.89 7.67 8.21
CA ASN A 170 -0.12 8.17 9.16
C ASN A 170 -1.18 7.12 9.51
N LYS A 171 -1.02 5.89 9.02
CA LYS A 171 -1.94 4.76 9.18
C LYS A 171 -1.17 3.52 9.63
N VAL A 172 -0.56 3.58 10.81
CA VAL A 172 0.12 2.42 11.42
C VAL A 172 -0.74 1.80 12.52
N LYS A 173 -0.57 0.50 12.78
CA LYS A 173 -1.26 -0.23 13.84
C LYS A 173 -0.29 -0.82 14.85
N TYR A 174 -0.70 -0.81 16.11
CA TYR A 174 -0.03 -1.47 17.23
C TYR A 174 -0.96 -2.57 17.74
N LEU A 175 -0.47 -3.80 17.80
CA LEU A 175 -1.16 -4.94 18.39
C LEU A 175 -0.32 -5.40 19.57
N GLY A 176 -0.72 -5.03 20.77
CA GLY A 176 -0.01 -5.38 21.99
C GLY A 176 -0.67 -6.54 22.72
N LEU A 177 0.14 -7.51 23.11
CA LEU A 177 -0.20 -8.60 24.01
C LEU A 177 0.59 -8.43 25.31
N ARG A 178 -0.10 -8.45 26.45
CA ARG A 178 0.57 -8.46 27.76
C ARG A 178 0.88 -9.89 28.18
N ASN A 179 2.16 -10.20 28.38
CA ASN A 179 2.66 -11.57 28.53
C ASN A 179 2.09 -12.29 29.75
N LYS A 180 1.92 -11.58 30.87
CA LYS A 180 1.49 -12.19 32.14
C LYS A 180 0.05 -12.72 32.15
N ASP A 181 -0.84 -12.13 31.35
CA ASP A 181 -2.28 -12.42 31.41
C ASP A 181 -2.98 -12.45 30.06
N GLY A 182 -2.23 -12.33 28.96
CA GLY A 182 -2.73 -12.43 27.60
C GLY A 182 -3.67 -11.28 27.18
N LYS A 183 -3.79 -10.19 27.97
CA LYS A 183 -4.66 -9.07 27.59
C LYS A 183 -4.11 -8.37 26.37
N GLN A 184 -5.01 -8.07 25.43
CA GLN A 184 -4.68 -7.47 24.15
C GLN A 184 -5.18 -6.03 24.03
N ILE A 185 -4.49 -5.24 23.23
CA ILE A 185 -4.93 -3.91 22.80
C ILE A 185 -4.51 -3.66 21.37
N THR A 186 -5.40 -3.02 20.61
CA THR A 186 -5.13 -2.55 19.25
C THR A 186 -5.20 -1.03 19.23
N LEU A 187 -4.18 -0.37 18.71
CA LEU A 187 -4.12 1.08 18.58
C LEU A 187 -3.79 1.49 17.14
N GLU A 188 -4.22 2.69 16.76
CA GLU A 188 -3.85 3.34 15.51
C GLU A 188 -2.96 4.55 15.79
N GLY A 189 -2.06 4.85 14.86
CA GLY A 189 -1.06 5.88 15.07
C GLY A 189 -0.31 6.26 13.79
N LYS A 190 0.84 6.90 13.98
CA LYS A 190 1.71 7.37 12.90
C LYS A 190 3.19 7.09 13.19
N THR A 191 3.99 7.06 12.14
CA THR A 191 5.47 7.00 12.25
C THR A 191 6.04 8.29 12.83
N THR A 192 7.18 8.20 13.50
CA THR A 192 7.99 9.35 13.95
C THR A 192 9.28 9.44 13.15
N GLN A 193 9.81 10.65 13.04
CA GLN A 193 11.04 10.95 12.31
C GLN A 193 11.87 12.00 13.06
N PRO A 194 13.21 11.94 12.97
CA PRO A 194 14.07 13.05 13.36
C PRO A 194 13.79 14.29 12.51
N VAL A 195 13.99 15.46 13.10
CA VAL A 195 13.94 16.73 12.35
C VAL A 195 14.99 16.67 11.23
N ASN A 196 14.57 16.96 9.99
CA ASN A 196 15.40 16.90 8.77
C ASN A 196 15.84 15.50 8.32
N SER A 197 15.10 14.45 8.68
CA SER A 197 15.35 13.10 8.14
C SER A 197 14.07 12.47 7.61
N ASN A 198 14.16 11.84 6.44
CA ASN A 198 13.10 10.99 5.91
C ASN A 198 13.13 9.58 6.50
N LYS A 199 14.08 9.28 7.39
CA LYS A 199 14.22 7.98 8.03
C LYS A 199 13.28 7.87 9.23
N VAL A 200 12.33 6.94 9.15
CA VAL A 200 11.47 6.60 10.29
C VAL A 200 12.33 6.05 11.43
N ASN A 201 12.16 6.61 12.62
CA ASN A 201 12.89 6.21 13.83
C ASN A 201 11.99 5.64 14.94
N GLY A 202 10.68 5.57 14.69
CA GLY A 202 9.72 5.08 15.67
C GLY A 202 8.28 5.21 15.21
N MET A 203 7.36 4.91 16.12
CA MET A 203 5.91 5.06 15.95
C MET A 203 5.28 5.60 17.23
N ILE A 204 4.24 6.41 17.08
CA ILE A 204 3.46 6.97 18.18
C ILE A 204 1.97 6.65 18.02
N PHE A 205 1.35 6.21 19.11
CA PHE A 205 -0.05 5.85 19.21
C PHE A 205 -0.68 6.54 20.42
N THR A 206 -1.95 6.90 20.30
CA THR A 206 -2.66 7.63 21.37
C THR A 206 -4.00 6.98 21.65
N ASN A 207 -4.30 6.72 22.92
CA ASN A 207 -5.60 6.20 23.34
C ASN A 207 -6.00 6.84 24.67
N SER A 208 -7.14 7.53 24.69
CA SER A 208 -7.76 8.06 25.92
C SER A 208 -6.79 8.86 26.81
N GLY A 209 -5.92 9.67 26.18
CA GLY A 209 -4.92 10.50 26.86
C GLY A 209 -3.64 9.77 27.30
N VAL A 210 -3.46 8.51 26.89
CA VAL A 210 -2.23 7.72 27.05
C VAL A 210 -1.48 7.71 25.72
N ASN A 211 -0.18 8.03 25.76
CA ASN A 211 0.71 7.96 24.61
C ASN A 211 1.59 6.72 24.69
N TYR A 212 1.64 5.96 23.60
CA TYR A 212 2.51 4.81 23.42
C TYR A 212 3.53 5.18 22.35
N ILE A 213 4.80 5.15 22.72
CA ILE A 213 5.92 5.58 21.87
C ILE A 213 6.84 4.38 21.73
N VAL A 214 7.11 3.97 20.49
CA VAL A 214 8.10 2.95 20.18
C VAL A 214 9.25 3.62 19.44
N ASN A 215 10.43 3.63 20.03
CA ASN A 215 11.66 4.01 19.35
C ASN A 215 12.30 2.77 18.74
N PHE A 216 12.90 2.87 17.56
CA PHE A 216 13.50 1.72 16.86
C PHE A 216 14.99 1.53 17.16
N ASP A 217 15.68 2.61 17.55
CA ASP A 217 17.12 2.58 17.84
C ASP A 217 17.49 3.61 18.94
N PRO A 218 17.73 3.17 20.20
CA PRO A 218 17.54 1.80 20.67
C PRO A 218 16.05 1.42 20.69
N LEU A 219 15.77 0.12 20.53
CA LEU A 219 14.40 -0.40 20.56
C LEU A 219 13.81 -0.30 21.97
N VAL A 220 12.90 0.64 22.18
CA VAL A 220 12.30 0.93 23.50
C VAL A 220 10.82 1.24 23.36
N LEU A 221 9.99 0.61 24.19
CA LEU A 221 8.59 0.96 24.41
C LEU A 221 8.50 1.93 25.59
N LYS A 222 7.87 3.10 25.37
CA LYS A 222 7.50 4.05 26.42
C LYS A 222 5.99 4.27 26.42
N VAL A 223 5.37 4.20 27.59
CA VAL A 223 3.95 4.53 27.78
C VAL A 223 3.83 5.64 28.78
N THR A 224 3.15 6.72 28.43
CA THR A 224 3.01 7.91 29.27
C THR A 224 1.56 8.39 29.35
N GLN A 225 1.18 8.96 30.48
CA GLN A 225 -0.13 9.57 30.69
C GLN A 225 0.03 10.84 31.53
N LYS A 226 -0.44 12.00 31.03
CA LYS A 226 -0.37 13.30 31.73
C LYS A 226 1.00 13.56 32.38
N ASN A 227 2.07 13.42 31.59
CA ASN A 227 3.49 13.57 31.97
C ASN A 227 4.06 12.51 32.94
N LYS A 228 3.25 11.54 33.39
CA LYS A 228 3.75 10.40 34.16
C LYS A 228 4.17 9.27 33.23
N MET A 229 5.36 8.72 33.44
CA MET A 229 5.80 7.48 32.80
C MET A 229 5.14 6.28 33.48
N LEU A 230 4.44 5.46 32.69
CA LEU A 230 3.78 4.24 33.14
C LEU A 230 4.61 2.99 32.81
N VAL A 231 5.29 3.00 31.66
CA VAL A 231 6.15 1.91 31.18
C VAL A 231 7.34 2.52 30.46
N GLU A 232 8.53 1.98 30.72
CA GLU A 232 9.72 2.15 29.89
C GLU A 232 10.47 0.81 29.88
N GLN A 233 10.49 0.13 28.73
CA GLN A 233 11.08 -1.19 28.59
C GLN A 233 11.85 -1.30 27.29
N SER A 234 13.08 -1.79 27.37
CA SER A 234 13.86 -2.18 26.20
C SER A 234 13.21 -3.38 25.51
N GLY A 235 13.17 -3.34 24.19
CA GLY A 235 12.66 -4.41 23.35
C GLY A 235 13.77 -5.15 22.60
N LYS A 236 13.41 -6.30 22.03
CA LYS A 236 14.21 -7.03 21.04
C LYS A 236 13.30 -7.41 19.87
N TRP A 237 13.73 -7.07 18.65
CA TRP A 237 13.07 -7.56 17.44
C TRP A 237 13.11 -9.09 17.42
N GLU A 238 12.03 -9.68 16.94
CA GLU A 238 11.94 -11.12 16.65
C GLU A 238 12.49 -11.46 15.27
#